data_AF-A0A820RFM5-F1
#
_entry.id   AF-A0A820RFM5-F1
#
_cell.length_a   1.000
_cell.length_b   1.000
_cell.length_c   1.000
_cell.angle_alpha   90.00
_cell.angle_beta   90.00
_cell.angle_gamma   90.00
#
_symmetry.space_group_name_H-M   'P 1'
#
loop_
_entity.id
_entity.type
_entity.pdbx_description
1 polymer ?
#
loop_
_entity_poly.entity_id
_entity_poly.type
_entity_poly.pdbx_seq_one_letter_code
_entity_poly.pdbx_strand_id
1 'polypeptide(L)' 'MLTPVVHTLGDESACIAYVLLLQYIDRHGQAQSVRTEETR' A
#
# COMPACT_ATOMS: atom_id res chain seq x y z
N MET A 1 -9.79 -5.00 2.89
CA MET A 1 -9.50 -5.31 1.48
C MET A 1 -8.02 -5.00 1.25
N LEU A 2 -7.18 -5.99 0.90
CA LEU A 2 -5.73 -5.83 0.73
C LEU A 2 -5.28 -5.79 -0.73
N THR A 3 -6.23 -6.00 -1.65
CA THR A 3 -5.96 -6.01 -3.07
C THR A 3 -5.89 -4.57 -3.60
N PRO A 4 -4.83 -4.21 -4.34
CA PRO A 4 -4.77 -2.92 -5.01
C PRO A 4 -5.95 -2.79 -5.97
N VAL A 5 -6.49 -1.58 -6.07
CA VAL A 5 -7.55 -1.22 -7.02
C VAL A 5 -6.98 -0.21 -7.99
N VAL A 6 -7.15 -0.47 -9.28
CA VAL A 6 -6.73 0.44 -10.34
C VAL A 6 -7.97 0.99 -11.03
N HIS A 7 -8.04 2.30 -11.17
CA HIS A 7 -9.06 3.01 -11.92
C HIS A 7 -8.41 3.66 -13.14
N THR A 8 -8.84 3.28 -14.34
CA THR A 8 -8.44 3.95 -15.58
C THR A 8 -9.25 5.24 -15.73
N LEU A 9 -8.56 6.34 -16.03
CA LEU A 9 -9.10 7.69 -16.19
C LEU A 9 -8.89 8.12 -17.64
N GLY A 10 -9.80 7.71 -18.52
CA GLY A 10 -9.62 7.83 -19.97
C GLY A 10 -8.49 6.92 -20.48
N ASP A 11 -7.88 7.31 -21.59
CA ASP A 11 -6.94 6.45 -22.33
C ASP A 11 -5.48 6.58 -21.85
N GLU A 12 -5.11 7.75 -21.31
CA GLU A 12 -3.72 8.11 -21.01
C GLU A 12 -3.42 8.23 -19.50
N SER A 13 -4.39 7.98 -18.62
CA SER A 13 -4.18 8.12 -17.19
C SER A 13 -4.88 7.04 -16.36
N ALA A 14 -4.34 6.79 -15.17
CA ALA A 14 -4.90 5.87 -14.21
C ALA A 14 -4.57 6.34 -12.79
N CYS A 15 -5.37 5.90 -11.83
CA CYS A 15 -5.17 6.08 -10.40
C CYS A 15 -5.14 4.71 -9.74
N ILE A 16 -4.23 4.50 -8.80
CA ILE A 16 -4.13 3.26 -8.02
C ILE A 16 -4.31 3.54 -6.53
N ALA A 17 -5.19 2.78 -5.89
CA ALA A 17 -5.38 2.76 -4.45
C ALA A 17 -4.91 1.42 -3.89
N TYR A 18 -4.11 1.43 -2.84
CA TYR A 18 -3.57 0.21 -2.26
C TYR A 18 -3.31 0.32 -0.76
N VAL A 19 -3.18 -0.84 -0.12
CA VAL A 19 -2.70 -0.96 1.25
C VAL A 19 -1.21 -1.30 1.22
N LEU A 20 -0.37 -0.43 1.78
CA LEU A 20 1.03 -0.75 2.02
C LEU A 20 1.16 -1.43 3.39
N LEU A 21 1.65 -2.66 3.39
CA LEU A 21 1.97 -3.41 4.61
C LEU A 21 3.50 -3.51 4.73
N LEU A 22 4.08 -2.76 5.65
CA LEU A 22 5.51 -2.82 5.95
C LEU A 22 5.73 -3.69 7.18
N GLN A 23 6.45 -4.80 7.01
CA GLN A 23 6.86 -5.68 8.09
C GLN A 23 8.38 -5.65 8.22
N TYR A 24 8.86 -5.43 9.44
CA TYR A 24 10.29 -5.34 9.72
C TYR A 24 10.57 -5.76 11.16
N ILE A 25 11.83 -6.08 11.45
CA ILE A 25 12.32 -6.25 12.82
C ILE A 25 12.91 -4.92 13.27
N ASP A 26 12.46 -4.40 14.40
CA ASP A 26 12.99 -3.16 14.94
C ASP A 26 14.35 -3.34 15.64
N ARG A 27 14.90 -2.24 16.15
CA ARG A 27 16.20 -2.23 16.85
C ARG A 27 16.24 -3.07 18.13
N HIS A 28 15.09 -3.46 18.68
CA HIS A 28 14.97 -4.30 19.87
C HIS A 28 14.74 -5.78 19.50
N GLY A 29 14.79 -6.13 18.21
CA GLY A 29 14.52 -7.48 17.75
C GLY A 29 13.03 -7.82 17.71
N GLN A 30 12.14 -6.84 17.88
CA GLN A 30 10.70 -7.08 17.88
C GLN A 30 10.13 -6.95 16.48
N ALA A 31 9.23 -7.86 16.12
CA ALA A 31 8.51 -7.79 14.86
C ALA A 31 7.49 -6.65 14.89
N GLN A 32 7.57 -5.78 13.89
CA GLN A 32 6.67 -4.66 13.69
C GLN A 32 5.89 -4.83 12.39
N SER A 33 4.65 -4.34 12.38
CA SER A 33 3.78 -4.35 11.22
C SER A 33 3.07 -3.00 11.12
N VAL A 34 3.35 -2.26 10.05
CA VAL A 34 2.75 -0.95 9.77
C VAL A 34 1.86 -1.07 8.55
N ARG A 35 0.64 -0.55 8.66
CA ARG A 35 -0.35 -0.53 7.57
C ARG A 35 -0.70 0.91 7.22
N THR A 36 -0.59 1.26 5.95
CA THR A 36 -1.00 2.57 5.42
C THR A 36 -1.89 2.39 4.19
N GLU A 37 -2.84 3.30 4.00
CA GLU A 37 -3.67 3.39 2.80
C GLU A 37 -3.15 4.53 1.92
N GLU A 38 -2.85 4.22 0.65
CA GLU A 38 -2.18 5.12 -0.28
C GLU A 38 -2.97 5.22 -1.59
N THR A 39 -2.94 6.40 -2.20
CA THR A 39 -3.49 6.66 -3.53
C THR A 39 -2.43 7.38 -4.38
N ARG A 40 -2.19 6.92 -5.60
CA ARG A 40 -1.22 7.49 -6.54
C ARG A 40 -1.77 7.60 -7.95
#